data_AF-A0A261EWV0-F1
#
_entry.id   AF-A0A261EWV0-F1
#
_cell.length_a   1.000
_cell.length_b   1.000
_cell.length_c   1.000
_cell.angle_alpha   90.00
_cell.angle_beta   90.00
_cell.angle_gamma   90.00
#
_symmetry.space_group_name_H-M   'P 1'
#
loop_
_entity.id
_entity.type
_entity.pdbx_description
1 polymer ?
#
loop_
_entity_poly.entity_id
_entity_poly.type
_entity_poly.pdbx_seq_one_letter_code
_entity_poly.pdbx_strand_id
1 'polypeptide(L)'
;MLRPTHKEDKGFVSDFGGIGDLSESTSHGSDPEAPSTDTVSPADTTDSSHAPATAPTTNSANVSTTDDAAKPIIDIDGTPVSTAPLDPDKRIGMPGGTPVEEAIVREEWQQFQGVNNEGGRAACQGNWPTFHQMRLSQFLTWPHDAKISYLADLRQAAQQGRNLLTEKYARMMQSTDPDYYRTNLEPYLPTLSTARIEQQERIIATQVAWAQDFANRYPRLGAAMRTLRTSDDTKDFTSFETYLRGELSTYSQRTLDLYDLMVRDYAQAGENITALTVRNTVLLGGFASLDESEEAQA
;
A
#
# COMPACT_ATOMS: atom_id res chain seq x y z
N MET A 1 -17.23 -24.93 -28.48
CA MET A 1 -15.95 -24.28 -28.16
C MET A 1 -16.24 -23.20 -27.14
N LEU A 2 -16.09 -23.53 -25.86
CA LEU A 2 -16.42 -22.67 -24.73
C LEU A 2 -15.25 -21.72 -24.45
N ARG A 3 -15.51 -20.42 -24.45
CA ARG A 3 -14.60 -19.38 -23.96
C ARG A 3 -14.43 -19.55 -22.45
N PRO A 4 -13.22 -19.46 -21.88
CA PRO A 4 -13.06 -19.30 -20.45
C PRO A 4 -13.45 -17.87 -20.09
N THR A 5 -14.43 -17.75 -19.19
CA THR A 5 -14.79 -16.52 -18.50
C THR A 5 -13.65 -16.14 -17.55
N HIS A 6 -13.06 -14.97 -17.75
CA HIS A 6 -12.17 -14.33 -16.77
C HIS A 6 -12.92 -14.17 -15.45
N LYS A 7 -12.46 -14.85 -14.40
CA LYS A 7 -12.75 -14.45 -13.03
C LYS A 7 -11.77 -13.33 -12.70
N GLU A 8 -12.32 -12.18 -12.33
CA GLU A 8 -11.56 -11.09 -11.73
C GLU A 8 -10.82 -11.59 -10.49
N ASP A 9 -9.54 -11.24 -10.44
CA ASP A 9 -8.60 -11.68 -9.44
C ASP A 9 -8.82 -10.88 -8.14
N LYS A 10 -9.64 -11.45 -7.25
CA LYS A 10 -9.91 -10.90 -5.90
C LYS A 10 -8.79 -11.20 -4.89
N GLY A 11 -7.69 -11.81 -5.31
CA GLY A 11 -6.64 -12.34 -4.41
C GLY A 11 -5.67 -11.30 -3.84
N PHE A 12 -5.50 -10.14 -4.50
CA PHE A 12 -4.39 -9.22 -4.21
C PHE A 12 -4.70 -8.10 -3.19
N VAL A 13 -5.98 -7.92 -2.83
CA VAL A 13 -6.41 -6.89 -1.85
C VAL A 13 -6.17 -7.34 -0.40
N SER A 14 -5.62 -8.55 -0.20
CA SER A 14 -5.35 -9.17 1.12
C SER A 14 -3.87 -9.10 1.56
N ASP A 15 -3.03 -8.39 0.81
CA ASP A 15 -1.58 -8.63 0.75
C ASP A 15 -0.74 -8.06 1.90
N PHE A 16 -1.24 -7.13 2.71
CA PHE A 16 -0.37 -6.32 3.57
C PHE A 16 -0.83 -6.15 5.03
N GLY A 17 -1.72 -7.02 5.49
CA GLY A 17 -2.25 -6.95 6.87
C GLY A 17 -3.72 -7.30 6.97
N GLY A 18 -4.10 -8.42 6.34
CA GLY A 18 -5.25 -9.20 6.79
C GLY A 18 -6.64 -8.56 6.78
N ILE A 19 -6.93 -7.56 5.93
CA ILE A 19 -8.31 -7.21 5.62
C ILE A 19 -8.43 -6.96 4.12
N GLY A 20 -9.20 -7.81 3.43
CA GLY A 20 -9.69 -7.54 2.09
C GLY A 20 -10.67 -6.35 2.08
N ASP A 21 -10.76 -5.70 0.93
CA ASP A 21 -11.51 -4.47 0.65
C ASP A 21 -12.72 -4.18 1.57
N LEU A 22 -12.63 -3.09 2.35
CA LEU A 22 -13.74 -2.57 3.17
C LEU A 22 -14.64 -1.57 2.40
N SER A 23 -14.41 -1.38 1.09
CA SER A 23 -15.07 -0.29 0.34
C SER A 23 -16.33 -0.66 -0.45
N GLU A 24 -16.87 -1.88 -0.33
CA GLU A 24 -18.16 -2.25 -0.94
C GLU A 24 -19.26 -2.59 0.07
N SER A 25 -19.65 -1.62 0.91
CA SER A 25 -20.97 -1.67 1.54
C SER A 25 -21.56 -0.27 1.68
N THR A 26 -22.25 0.20 0.63
CA THR A 26 -23.61 0.81 0.68
C THR A 26 -23.93 1.47 -0.68
N SER A 27 -24.72 0.80 -1.52
CA SER A 27 -25.93 1.37 -2.14
C SER A 27 -26.65 0.29 -2.97
N HIS A 28 -27.59 -0.42 -2.35
CA HIS A 28 -28.71 -1.03 -3.08
C HIS A 28 -29.94 -0.15 -2.83
N GLY A 29 -30.19 0.76 -3.77
CA GLY A 29 -31.46 1.46 -3.92
C GLY A 29 -32.10 0.96 -5.21
N SER A 30 -33.20 0.23 -5.06
CA SER A 30 -33.99 -0.40 -6.11
C SER A 30 -34.66 0.63 -7.02
N ASP A 31 -34.80 0.30 -8.32
CA ASP A 31 -35.94 0.74 -9.13
C ASP A 31 -36.28 -0.32 -10.20
N PRO A 32 -37.56 -0.62 -10.45
CA PRO A 32 -38.00 -1.70 -11.33
C PRO A 32 -38.25 -1.28 -12.78
N GLU A 33 -38.24 -2.29 -13.65
CA GLU A 33 -38.52 -2.29 -15.11
C GLU A 33 -39.81 -1.57 -15.55
N ALA A 34 -39.81 -1.05 -16.79
CA ALA A 34 -40.47 -1.65 -17.98
C ALA A 34 -40.52 -0.62 -19.17
N PRO A 35 -41.07 -0.93 -20.38
CA PRO A 35 -40.31 -1.46 -21.51
C PRO A 35 -40.44 -0.66 -22.84
N SER A 36 -39.77 -1.18 -23.87
CA SER A 36 -39.68 -0.84 -25.30
C SER A 36 -40.93 -0.32 -26.04
N THR A 37 -40.72 0.50 -27.09
CA THR A 37 -41.17 0.22 -28.47
C THR A 37 -40.48 1.11 -29.52
N ASP A 38 -40.19 0.50 -30.67
CA ASP A 38 -39.72 1.05 -31.94
C ASP A 38 -40.61 2.16 -32.55
N THR A 39 -40.04 3.07 -33.36
CA THR A 39 -40.24 3.11 -34.84
C THR A 39 -39.65 4.37 -35.50
N VAL A 40 -38.73 4.12 -36.45
CA VAL A 40 -38.60 4.63 -37.84
C VAL A 40 -38.76 6.14 -38.17
N SER A 41 -37.62 6.70 -38.61
CA SER A 41 -37.30 7.76 -39.61
C SER A 41 -38.35 8.15 -40.67
N PRO A 42 -38.26 9.35 -41.31
CA PRO A 42 -37.33 9.50 -42.44
C PRO A 42 -36.64 10.87 -42.62
N ALA A 43 -35.67 10.80 -43.54
CA ALA A 43 -34.74 11.77 -44.10
C ALA A 43 -35.35 13.10 -44.61
N ASP A 44 -34.54 14.17 -44.67
CA ASP A 44 -33.98 14.64 -45.95
C ASP A 44 -32.82 15.65 -45.72
N THR A 45 -32.17 15.97 -46.83
CA THR A 45 -30.77 16.32 -47.05
C THR A 45 -30.47 17.82 -47.15
N THR A 46 -29.15 18.11 -47.30
CA THR A 46 -28.48 19.31 -47.85
C THR A 46 -28.14 20.43 -46.86
N ASP A 47 -27.07 21.21 -47.02
CA ASP A 47 -25.75 21.13 -47.65
C ASP A 47 -25.03 22.46 -47.28
N SER A 48 -23.70 22.47 -47.41
CA SER A 48 -22.84 23.63 -47.70
C SER A 48 -22.44 24.64 -46.61
N SER A 49 -21.23 24.39 -46.10
CA SER A 49 -20.05 25.30 -46.04
C SER A 49 -20.21 26.82 -46.30
N HIS A 50 -19.67 27.64 -45.39
CA HIS A 50 -18.64 28.66 -45.70
C HIS A 50 -18.07 29.33 -44.44
N ALA A 51 -16.75 29.47 -44.38
CA ALA A 51 -15.98 30.34 -43.48
C ALA A 51 -15.74 31.71 -44.19
N PRO A 52 -14.85 32.63 -43.75
CA PRO A 52 -14.36 33.03 -42.42
C PRO A 52 -14.34 34.59 -42.21
N ALA A 53 -13.79 35.01 -41.06
CA ALA A 53 -12.99 36.24 -40.82
C ALA A 53 -13.69 37.61 -40.57
N THR A 54 -13.38 38.24 -39.43
CA THR A 54 -12.53 39.47 -39.28
C THR A 54 -12.75 40.16 -37.92
N ALA A 55 -11.67 40.67 -37.32
CA ALA A 55 -11.59 41.46 -36.08
C ALA A 55 -11.71 42.99 -36.40
N PRO A 56 -11.33 43.96 -35.53
CA PRO A 56 -11.41 44.16 -34.07
C PRO A 56 -12.09 45.51 -33.72
N THR A 57 -12.24 45.90 -32.44
CA THR A 57 -12.24 47.32 -32.02
C THR A 57 -12.06 47.50 -30.50
N THR A 58 -11.19 48.42 -30.14
CA THR A 58 -10.81 48.92 -28.81
C THR A 58 -11.67 50.12 -28.39
N ASN A 59 -11.99 50.29 -27.10
CA ASN A 59 -11.69 51.55 -26.40
C ASN A 59 -11.78 51.48 -24.86
N SER A 60 -10.96 52.32 -24.24
CA SER A 60 -10.50 52.37 -22.84
C SER A 60 -11.23 53.40 -21.95
N ALA A 61 -11.14 53.22 -20.62
CA ALA A 61 -10.84 54.22 -19.55
C ALA A 61 -11.37 53.67 -18.20
N ASN A 62 -10.58 53.18 -17.23
CA ASN A 62 -9.51 53.74 -16.37
C ASN A 62 -9.98 54.68 -15.24
N VAL A 63 -9.98 54.18 -13.99
CA VAL A 63 -9.66 54.91 -12.74
C VAL A 63 -8.93 53.94 -11.79
N SER A 64 -7.96 54.50 -11.07
CA SER A 64 -6.79 53.90 -10.43
C SER A 64 -6.92 53.75 -8.90
N THR A 65 -5.92 53.06 -8.32
CA THR A 65 -5.48 52.93 -6.91
C THR A 65 -6.24 51.89 -6.06
N THR A 66 -5.62 50.91 -5.39
CA THR A 66 -4.28 50.83 -4.76
C THR A 66 -3.70 49.40 -4.83
N ASP A 67 -2.39 49.33 -5.05
CA ASP A 67 -1.52 48.17 -4.78
C ASP A 67 -1.71 47.68 -3.33
N ASP A 68 -2.17 46.44 -3.15
CA ASP A 68 -2.03 45.72 -1.89
C ASP A 68 -0.93 44.68 -2.11
N ALA A 69 0.32 45.17 -2.10
CA ALA A 69 1.49 44.31 -2.01
C ALA A 69 1.41 43.59 -0.67
N ALA A 70 0.91 42.35 -0.69
CA ALA A 70 0.85 41.47 0.47
C ALA A 70 2.20 41.50 1.18
N LYS A 71 2.21 42.00 2.42
CA LYS A 71 3.40 42.03 3.26
C LYS A 71 3.98 40.61 3.34
N PRO A 72 5.30 40.42 3.19
CA PRO A 72 5.89 39.10 3.33
C PRO A 72 5.56 38.57 4.72
N ILE A 73 5.02 37.35 4.78
CA ILE A 73 4.84 36.63 6.04
C ILE A 73 6.27 36.43 6.60
N ILE A 74 6.47 36.84 7.83
CA ILE A 74 7.75 36.81 8.54
C ILE A 74 7.64 35.78 9.66
N ASP A 75 8.64 34.93 9.81
CA ASP A 75 8.69 33.92 10.86
C ASP A 75 8.92 34.60 12.24
N ILE A 76 8.79 33.84 13.34
CA ILE A 76 8.93 34.35 14.72
C ILE A 76 10.30 34.97 15.03
N ASP A 77 11.31 34.76 14.17
CA ASP A 77 12.65 35.34 14.25
C ASP A 77 12.90 36.49 13.25
N GLY A 78 11.88 36.91 12.50
CA GLY A 78 11.92 38.06 11.60
C GLY A 78 12.47 37.76 10.20
N THR A 79 12.65 36.50 9.81
CA THR A 79 13.09 36.13 8.46
C THR A 79 11.92 36.01 7.47
N PRO A 80 12.09 36.39 6.17
CA PRO A 80 11.01 36.29 5.18
C PRO A 80 10.66 34.83 4.87
N VAL A 81 9.37 34.47 4.96
CA VAL A 81 8.88 33.14 4.58
C VAL A 81 9.06 32.93 3.08
N SER A 82 9.85 31.93 2.71
CA SER A 82 10.07 31.54 1.31
C SER A 82 8.78 30.99 0.70
N THR A 83 8.35 31.56 -0.43
CA THR A 83 7.18 31.13 -1.21
C THR A 83 7.51 30.08 -2.28
N ALA A 84 8.74 29.54 -2.27
CA ALA A 84 9.11 28.43 -3.15
C ALA A 84 8.38 27.14 -2.74
N PRO A 85 7.86 26.32 -3.69
CA PRO A 85 7.35 24.99 -3.38
C PRO A 85 8.42 24.20 -2.64
N LEU A 86 8.09 23.72 -1.46
CA LEU A 86 9.02 22.97 -0.62
C LEU A 86 9.36 21.65 -1.29
N ASP A 87 10.66 21.40 -1.46
CA ASP A 87 11.22 20.11 -1.86
C ASP A 87 10.91 19.07 -0.77
N PRO A 88 10.05 18.07 -1.04
CA PRO A 88 9.58 17.11 -0.03
C PRO A 88 10.70 16.19 0.48
N ASP A 89 11.85 16.12 -0.21
CA ASP A 89 12.96 15.24 0.15
C ASP A 89 13.86 15.83 1.25
N LYS A 90 13.74 17.13 1.56
CA LYS A 90 14.65 17.83 2.48
C LYS A 90 14.27 17.80 3.96
N ARG A 91 13.16 17.17 4.34
CA ARG A 91 12.64 17.28 5.73
C ARG A 91 12.44 15.96 6.48
N ILE A 92 13.08 14.87 6.09
CA ILE A 92 12.88 13.59 6.79
C ILE A 92 13.62 13.64 8.14
N GLY A 93 12.87 13.58 9.26
CA GLY A 93 13.42 13.48 10.62
C GLY A 93 13.57 14.79 11.41
N MET A 94 13.05 15.92 10.93
CA MET A 94 13.01 17.19 11.67
C MET A 94 11.56 17.63 11.96
N PRO A 95 11.31 18.46 12.99
CA PRO A 95 10.00 19.08 13.19
C PRO A 95 9.60 19.89 11.95
N GLY A 96 8.46 19.54 11.32
CA GLY A 96 7.94 20.20 10.12
C GLY A 96 8.19 19.48 8.78
N GLY A 97 8.66 18.23 8.80
CA GLY A 97 8.76 17.37 7.61
C GLY A 97 7.84 16.16 7.59
N THR A 98 7.92 15.37 6.51
CA THR A 98 7.15 14.14 6.33
C THR A 98 7.50 13.11 7.41
N PRO A 99 6.52 12.55 8.14
CA PRO A 99 6.75 11.47 9.11
C PRO A 99 7.54 10.31 8.50
N VAL A 100 8.31 9.58 9.31
CA VAL A 100 9.19 8.50 8.81
C VAL A 100 8.38 7.38 8.15
N GLU A 101 7.20 7.10 8.68
CA GLU A 101 6.24 6.13 8.14
C GLU A 101 5.85 6.47 6.71
N GLU A 102 5.49 7.73 6.46
CA GLU A 102 5.14 8.23 5.13
C GLU A 102 6.31 8.12 4.14
N ALA A 103 7.54 8.37 4.62
CA ALA A 103 8.74 8.19 3.79
C ALA A 103 8.94 6.71 3.42
N ILE A 104 8.78 5.79 4.37
CA ILE A 104 8.88 4.35 4.11
C ILE A 104 7.82 3.92 3.09
N VAL A 105 6.55 4.29 3.29
CA VAL A 105 5.44 3.92 2.39
C VAL A 105 5.70 4.41 0.97
N ARG A 106 6.26 5.61 0.78
CA ARG A 106 6.60 6.13 -0.56
C ARG A 106 7.74 5.36 -1.22
N GLU A 107 8.79 5.04 -0.47
CA GLU A 107 9.94 4.27 -0.97
C GLU A 107 9.51 2.85 -1.36
N GLU A 108 8.69 2.20 -0.52
CA GLU A 108 8.09 0.91 -0.87
C GLU A 108 7.19 1.03 -2.08
N TRP A 109 6.33 2.04 -2.16
CA TRP A 109 5.47 2.23 -3.33
C TRP A 109 6.26 2.39 -4.62
N GLN A 110 7.35 3.17 -4.58
CA GLN A 110 8.25 3.35 -5.72
C GLN A 110 8.90 2.03 -6.13
N GLN A 111 9.44 1.27 -5.17
CA GLN A 111 10.00 -0.06 -5.44
C GLN A 111 8.93 -1.03 -5.94
N PHE A 112 7.71 -0.93 -5.42
CA PHE A 112 6.60 -1.80 -5.77
C PHE A 112 6.22 -1.65 -7.24
N GLN A 113 6.37 -0.46 -7.84
CA GLN A 113 6.14 -0.26 -9.27
C GLN A 113 7.06 -1.10 -10.17
N GLY A 114 8.23 -1.49 -9.66
CA GLY A 114 9.20 -2.33 -10.37
C GLY A 114 8.99 -3.84 -10.21
N VAL A 115 8.00 -4.27 -9.42
CA VAL A 115 7.70 -5.69 -9.23
C VAL A 115 6.91 -6.19 -10.45
N ASN A 116 7.45 -7.19 -11.13
CA ASN A 116 6.78 -7.87 -12.24
C ASN A 116 6.42 -9.29 -11.79
N ASN A 117 5.12 -9.57 -11.61
CA ASN A 117 4.67 -10.95 -11.42
C ASN A 117 4.40 -11.62 -12.77
N GLU A 118 4.39 -12.95 -12.82
CA GLU A 118 4.10 -13.73 -14.04
C GLU A 118 2.71 -13.40 -14.63
N GLY A 119 1.77 -12.91 -13.81
CA GLY A 119 0.44 -12.43 -14.20
C GLY A 119 0.37 -10.95 -14.64
N GLY A 120 1.50 -10.23 -14.67
CA GLY A 120 1.56 -8.81 -14.99
C GLY A 120 1.54 -7.89 -13.76
N ARG A 121 1.11 -6.63 -13.96
CA ARG A 121 1.04 -5.62 -12.90
C ARG A 121 -0.06 -5.99 -11.89
N ALA A 122 0.27 -6.01 -10.60
CA ALA A 122 -0.70 -6.28 -9.56
C ALA A 122 -1.71 -5.12 -9.43
N ALA A 123 -2.97 -5.41 -9.10
CA ALA A 123 -4.02 -4.40 -9.04
C ALA A 123 -3.66 -3.21 -8.11
N CYS A 124 -3.03 -3.48 -6.96
CA CYS A 124 -2.64 -2.39 -6.06
C CYS A 124 -1.47 -1.57 -6.58
N GLN A 125 -0.72 -1.95 -7.63
CA GLN A 125 0.28 -1.05 -8.23
C GLN A 125 -0.37 0.20 -8.86
N GLY A 126 -1.70 0.16 -9.09
CA GLY A 126 -2.48 1.31 -9.53
C GLY A 126 -3.27 2.01 -8.42
N ASN A 127 -3.34 1.47 -7.20
CA ASN A 127 -4.19 1.97 -6.11
C ASN A 127 -3.35 2.47 -4.92
N TRP A 128 -2.86 3.72 -5.03
CA TRP A 128 -2.12 4.38 -3.96
C TRP A 128 -2.90 4.48 -2.64
N PRO A 129 -4.18 4.90 -2.60
CA PRO A 129 -4.92 4.99 -1.34
C PRO A 129 -4.94 3.70 -0.53
N THR A 130 -5.25 2.56 -1.16
CA THR A 130 -5.28 1.26 -0.48
C THR A 130 -3.87 0.84 -0.04
N PHE A 131 -2.87 0.96 -0.92
CA PHE A 131 -1.49 0.62 -0.56
C PHE A 131 -0.98 1.46 0.62
N HIS A 132 -1.25 2.77 0.57
CA HIS A 132 -0.85 3.72 1.60
C HIS A 132 -1.48 3.38 2.95
N GLN A 133 -2.79 3.16 2.99
CA GLN A 133 -3.50 2.79 4.21
C GLN A 133 -2.91 1.52 4.84
N MET A 134 -2.71 0.47 4.04
CA MET A 134 -2.23 -0.82 4.54
C MET A 134 -0.78 -0.76 5.02
N ARG A 135 0.11 -0.11 4.28
CA ARG A 135 1.52 -0.01 4.70
C ARG A 135 1.69 0.94 5.88
N LEU A 136 0.97 2.05 5.89
CA LEU A 136 0.98 3.00 7.01
C LEU A 136 0.51 2.32 8.31
N SER A 137 -0.56 1.52 8.27
CA SER A 137 -1.09 0.86 9.46
C SER A 137 -0.08 -0.07 10.14
N GLN A 138 0.77 -0.73 9.35
CA GLN A 138 1.87 -1.56 9.84
C GLN A 138 2.98 -0.71 10.49
N PHE A 139 3.49 0.33 9.80
CA PHE A 139 4.60 1.13 10.34
C PHE A 139 4.21 1.97 11.56
N LEU A 140 2.93 2.27 11.75
CA LEU A 140 2.44 2.89 12.99
C LEU A 140 2.68 2.02 14.24
N THR A 141 2.89 0.71 14.08
CA THR A 141 3.24 -0.19 15.20
C THR A 141 4.74 -0.24 15.49
N TRP A 142 5.59 0.37 14.65
CA TRP A 142 7.04 0.22 14.79
C TRP A 142 7.65 1.31 15.66
N PRO A 143 8.66 0.99 16.49
CA PRO A 143 9.45 1.99 17.18
C PRO A 143 10.27 2.82 16.18
N HIS A 144 10.61 4.05 16.57
CA HIS A 144 11.29 5.02 15.69
C HIS A 144 12.57 4.47 15.07
N ASP A 145 13.43 3.82 15.86
CA ASP A 145 14.72 3.32 15.39
C ASP A 145 14.58 2.20 14.36
N ALA A 146 13.57 1.32 14.49
CA ALA A 146 13.29 0.28 13.51
C ALA A 146 12.85 0.89 12.17
N LYS A 147 12.00 1.93 12.22
CA LYS A 147 11.56 2.67 11.02
C LYS A 147 12.73 3.35 10.30
N ILE A 148 13.60 4.05 11.04
CA ILE A 148 14.79 4.67 10.47
C ILE A 148 15.72 3.63 9.84
N SER A 149 15.92 2.49 10.51
CA SER A 149 16.75 1.41 9.98
C SER A 149 16.17 0.82 8.70
N TYR A 150 14.86 0.57 8.65
CA TYR A 150 14.23 0.02 7.46
C TYR A 150 14.18 1.01 6.28
N LEU A 151 13.94 2.30 6.55
CA LEU A 151 14.05 3.34 5.53
C LEU A 151 15.46 3.39 4.92
N ALA A 152 16.49 3.20 5.75
CA ALA A 152 17.87 3.11 5.27
C ALA A 152 18.10 1.86 4.40
N ASP A 153 17.53 0.72 4.76
CA ASP A 153 17.61 -0.51 3.95
C ASP A 153 17.01 -0.30 2.56
N LEU A 154 15.80 0.27 2.47
CA LEU A 154 15.13 0.56 1.20
C LEU A 154 15.99 1.44 0.30
N ARG A 155 16.52 2.53 0.84
CA ARG A 155 17.34 3.50 0.11
C ARG A 155 18.69 2.94 -0.31
N GLN A 156 19.35 2.21 0.58
CA GLN A 156 20.63 1.58 0.29
C GLN A 156 20.48 0.53 -0.80
N ALA A 157 19.41 -0.28 -0.75
CA ALA A 157 19.12 -1.24 -1.81
C ALA A 157 18.91 -0.52 -3.15
N ALA A 158 18.09 0.53 -3.18
CA ALA A 158 17.85 1.31 -4.39
C ALA A 158 19.15 1.92 -4.97
N GLN A 159 20.01 2.47 -4.11
CA GLN A 159 21.33 3.00 -4.52
C GLN A 159 22.26 1.93 -5.11
N GLN A 160 22.08 0.67 -4.70
CA GLN A 160 22.82 -0.48 -5.22
C GLN A 160 22.16 -1.11 -6.47
N GLY A 161 21.07 -0.53 -6.98
CA GLY A 161 20.30 -1.10 -8.08
C GLY A 161 19.46 -2.33 -7.68
N ARG A 162 19.29 -2.57 -6.38
CA ARG A 162 18.45 -3.63 -5.81
C ARG A 162 17.04 -3.10 -5.52
N ASN A 163 16.08 -4.01 -5.45
CA ASN A 163 14.69 -3.71 -5.12
C ASN A 163 14.21 -4.72 -4.08
N LEU A 164 14.02 -4.27 -2.83
CA LEU A 164 13.68 -5.14 -1.72
C LEU A 164 12.30 -5.78 -1.89
N LEU A 165 11.34 -5.11 -2.53
CA LEU A 165 10.02 -5.69 -2.76
C LEU A 165 10.11 -6.80 -3.81
N THR A 166 10.89 -6.62 -4.87
CA THR A 166 11.18 -7.71 -5.82
C THR A 166 11.87 -8.89 -5.13
N GLU A 167 12.87 -8.63 -4.27
CA GLU A 167 13.54 -9.68 -3.50
C GLU A 167 12.58 -10.42 -2.56
N LYS A 168 11.66 -9.70 -1.88
CA LYS A 168 10.62 -10.27 -1.02
C LYS A 168 9.73 -11.25 -1.79
N TYR A 169 9.17 -10.82 -2.92
CA TYR A 169 8.30 -11.69 -3.72
C TYR A 169 9.07 -12.86 -4.34
N ALA A 170 10.32 -12.64 -4.77
CA ALA A 170 11.18 -13.72 -5.26
C ALA A 170 11.40 -14.79 -4.18
N ARG A 171 11.62 -14.39 -2.91
CA ARG A 171 11.81 -15.34 -1.80
C ARG A 171 10.55 -16.11 -1.43
N MET A 172 9.36 -15.53 -1.63
CA MET A 172 8.10 -16.27 -1.44
C MET A 172 7.97 -17.43 -2.42
N MET A 173 8.60 -17.36 -3.60
CA MET A 173 8.61 -18.47 -4.56
C MET A 173 9.37 -19.70 -4.08
N GLN A 174 10.14 -19.61 -2.99
CA GLN A 174 10.78 -20.77 -2.40
C GLN A 174 9.78 -21.83 -1.93
N SER A 175 8.57 -21.45 -1.51
CA SER A 175 7.50 -22.40 -1.16
C SER A 175 6.51 -22.66 -2.29
N THR A 176 6.26 -21.69 -3.18
CA THR A 176 5.22 -21.81 -4.22
C THR A 176 5.72 -22.41 -5.54
N ASP A 177 6.95 -22.12 -5.95
CA ASP A 177 7.61 -22.73 -7.10
C ASP A 177 9.12 -22.96 -6.84
N PRO A 178 9.47 -24.00 -6.04
CA PRO A 178 10.84 -24.19 -5.55
C PRO A 178 11.87 -24.41 -6.64
N ASP A 179 11.49 -25.08 -7.75
CA ASP A 179 12.37 -25.34 -8.87
C ASP A 179 12.67 -24.07 -9.66
N TYR A 180 11.65 -23.24 -9.92
CA TYR A 180 11.86 -21.93 -10.54
C TYR A 180 12.71 -21.02 -9.63
N TYR A 181 12.39 -20.97 -8.33
CA TYR A 181 13.15 -20.18 -7.36
C TYR A 181 14.64 -20.53 -7.37
N ARG A 182 14.98 -21.80 -7.21
CA ARG A 182 16.37 -22.27 -7.13
C ARG A 182 17.17 -22.02 -8.40
N THR A 183 16.52 -22.09 -9.57
CA THR A 183 17.20 -21.98 -10.87
C THR A 183 17.29 -20.55 -11.39
N ASN A 184 16.25 -19.73 -11.17
CA ASN A 184 16.11 -18.42 -11.81
C ASN A 184 16.20 -17.24 -10.83
N LEU A 185 15.99 -17.43 -9.54
CA LEU A 185 15.89 -16.34 -8.56
C LEU A 185 16.99 -16.39 -7.51
N GLU A 186 17.16 -17.53 -6.84
CA GLU A 186 18.12 -17.72 -5.74
C GLU A 186 19.55 -17.25 -6.06
N PRO A 187 20.12 -17.49 -7.27
CA PRO A 187 21.47 -17.03 -7.60
C PRO A 187 21.66 -15.51 -7.59
N TYR A 188 20.58 -14.74 -7.69
CA TYR A 188 20.60 -13.28 -7.73
C TYR A 188 20.21 -12.64 -6.39
N LEU A 189 19.82 -13.44 -5.40
CA LEU A 189 19.42 -12.98 -4.08
C LEU A 189 20.61 -13.03 -3.11
N PRO A 190 20.74 -12.07 -2.18
CA PRO A 190 21.75 -12.17 -1.12
C PRO A 190 21.56 -13.45 -0.29
N THR A 191 22.64 -14.19 -0.08
CA THR A 191 22.61 -15.39 0.78
C THR A 191 22.41 -14.99 2.24
N LEU A 192 21.50 -15.67 2.93
CA LEU A 192 21.25 -15.48 4.35
C LEU A 192 22.03 -16.51 5.17
N SER A 193 22.64 -16.09 6.28
CA SER A 193 23.32 -17.02 7.19
C SER A 193 22.32 -17.84 8.00
N THR A 194 22.73 -19.02 8.46
CA THR A 194 21.91 -19.90 9.31
C THR A 194 21.42 -19.18 10.57
N ALA A 195 22.30 -18.47 11.28
CA ALA A 195 21.93 -17.73 12.49
C ALA A 195 20.85 -16.66 12.24
N ARG A 196 20.91 -16.00 11.08
CA ARG A 196 19.90 -15.02 10.66
C ARG A 196 18.56 -15.70 10.36
N ILE A 197 18.58 -16.82 9.63
CA ILE A 197 17.36 -17.59 9.34
C ILE A 197 16.71 -18.04 10.65
N GLU A 198 17.48 -18.54 11.61
CA GLU A 198 16.95 -18.95 12.92
C GLU A 198 16.30 -17.78 13.68
N GLN A 199 16.88 -16.58 13.63
CA GLN A 199 16.28 -15.38 14.21
C GLN A 199 14.95 -15.02 13.55
N GLN A 200 14.93 -15.01 12.22
CA GLN A 200 13.74 -14.77 11.42
C GLN A 200 12.62 -15.79 11.75
N GLU A 201 12.92 -17.09 11.81
CA GLU A 201 11.90 -18.10 12.09
C GLU A 201 11.31 -17.98 13.50
N ARG A 202 12.09 -17.55 14.50
CA ARG A 202 11.55 -17.27 15.85
C ARG A 202 10.55 -16.10 15.85
N ILE A 203 10.86 -15.05 15.10
CA ILE A 203 9.99 -13.88 14.93
C ILE A 203 8.69 -14.31 14.24
N ILE A 204 8.80 -15.07 13.14
CA ILE A 204 7.66 -15.57 12.37
C ILE A 204 6.75 -16.44 13.24
N ALA A 205 7.32 -17.38 14.00
CA ALA A 205 6.54 -18.25 14.87
C ALA A 205 5.68 -17.46 15.89
N THR A 206 6.24 -16.38 16.45
CA THR A 206 5.52 -15.48 17.38
C THR A 206 4.36 -14.79 16.67
N GLN A 207 4.60 -14.24 15.48
CA GLN A 207 3.55 -13.51 14.76
C GLN A 207 2.48 -14.41 14.16
N VAL A 208 2.81 -15.64 13.77
CA VAL A 208 1.78 -16.61 13.35
C VAL A 208 0.89 -16.99 14.52
N ALA A 209 1.44 -17.13 15.73
CA ALA A 209 0.64 -17.36 16.93
C ALA A 209 -0.28 -16.18 17.25
N TRP A 210 0.21 -14.95 17.10
CA TRP A 210 -0.60 -13.74 17.22
C TRP A 210 -1.70 -13.61 16.16
N ALA A 211 -1.42 -13.96 14.92
CA ALA A 211 -2.42 -13.99 13.86
C ALA A 211 -3.51 -15.02 14.14
N GLN A 212 -3.14 -16.19 14.67
CA GLN A 212 -4.10 -17.21 15.08
C GLN A 212 -4.96 -16.74 16.27
N ASP A 213 -4.35 -16.12 17.28
CA ASP A 213 -5.06 -15.55 18.43
C ASP A 213 -6.06 -14.46 17.98
N PHE A 214 -5.62 -13.57 17.09
CA PHE A 214 -6.49 -12.55 16.51
C PHE A 214 -7.68 -13.16 15.76
N ALA A 215 -7.44 -14.12 14.86
CA ALA A 215 -8.49 -14.77 14.09
C ALA A 215 -9.48 -15.55 14.97
N ASN A 216 -9.05 -16.07 16.13
CA ASN A 216 -9.95 -16.71 17.09
C ASN A 216 -10.84 -15.69 17.81
N ARG A 217 -10.33 -14.48 18.05
CA ARG A 217 -11.03 -13.41 18.78
C ARG A 217 -11.97 -12.61 17.88
N TYR A 218 -11.61 -12.47 16.61
CA TYR A 218 -12.33 -11.76 15.55
C TYR A 218 -12.51 -12.67 14.34
N PRO A 219 -13.43 -13.65 14.38
CA PRO A 219 -13.53 -14.70 13.38
C PRO A 219 -13.87 -14.22 11.97
N ARG A 220 -14.64 -13.14 11.79
CA ARG A 220 -15.01 -12.61 10.48
C ARG A 220 -13.87 -11.82 9.85
N LEU A 221 -13.24 -10.93 10.61
CA LEU A 221 -12.00 -10.27 10.18
C LEU A 221 -10.90 -11.30 9.95
N GLY A 222 -10.80 -12.31 10.81
CA GLY A 222 -9.89 -13.45 10.69
C GLY A 222 -10.11 -14.26 9.41
N ALA A 223 -11.37 -14.45 8.99
CA ALA A 223 -11.69 -15.13 7.73
C ALA A 223 -11.27 -14.32 6.48
N ALA A 224 -11.15 -12.99 6.60
CA ALA A 224 -10.61 -12.12 5.55
C ALA A 224 -9.07 -12.09 5.53
N MET A 225 -8.40 -12.69 6.52
CA MET A 225 -6.95 -12.84 6.52
C MET A 225 -6.52 -13.95 5.55
N ARG A 226 -5.24 -13.89 5.15
CA ARG A 226 -4.58 -15.00 4.46
C ARG A 226 -4.57 -16.24 5.34
N THR A 227 -4.49 -17.41 4.69
CA THR A 227 -4.13 -18.65 5.39
C THR A 227 -2.84 -18.43 6.17
N LEU A 228 -2.72 -19.06 7.35
CA LEU A 228 -1.66 -18.70 8.28
C LEU A 228 -0.36 -19.45 8.04
N ARG A 229 -0.40 -20.66 7.47
CA ARG A 229 0.76 -21.57 7.41
C ARG A 229 1.27 -21.79 5.99
N THR A 230 2.59 -21.90 5.86
CA THR A 230 3.27 -22.24 4.59
C THR A 230 2.82 -23.60 4.05
N SER A 231 2.37 -24.53 4.90
CA SER A 231 1.79 -25.81 4.45
C SER A 231 0.51 -25.64 3.62
N ASP A 232 -0.16 -24.50 3.74
CA ASP A 232 -1.40 -24.17 3.03
C ASP A 232 -1.14 -23.32 1.78
N ASP A 233 0.14 -23.08 1.44
CA ASP A 233 0.53 -22.37 0.23
C ASP A 233 0.14 -23.16 -1.03
N THR A 234 -0.19 -22.42 -2.07
CA THR A 234 -0.38 -22.93 -3.44
C THR A 234 0.41 -22.04 -4.40
N LYS A 235 0.45 -22.40 -5.68
CA LYS A 235 1.09 -21.55 -6.70
C LYS A 235 0.47 -20.14 -6.77
N ASP A 236 -0.84 -20.06 -6.55
CA ASP A 236 -1.60 -18.82 -6.70
C ASP A 236 -1.80 -18.07 -5.38
N PHE A 237 -1.67 -18.75 -4.24
CA PHE A 237 -1.94 -18.18 -2.91
C PHE A 237 -0.83 -18.47 -1.93
N THR A 238 -0.32 -17.43 -1.29
CA THR A 238 0.70 -17.50 -0.24
C THR A 238 0.11 -17.20 1.14
N SER A 239 0.57 -17.93 2.13
CA SER A 239 0.19 -17.73 3.53
C SER A 239 0.83 -16.48 4.13
N PHE A 240 0.28 -16.04 5.26
CA PHE A 240 0.86 -15.02 6.12
C PHE A 240 2.31 -15.37 6.53
N GLU A 241 2.56 -16.63 6.90
CA GLU A 241 3.89 -17.12 7.29
C GLU A 241 4.91 -16.98 6.15
N THR A 242 4.56 -17.41 4.94
CA THR A 242 5.42 -17.25 3.74
C THR A 242 5.66 -15.80 3.38
N TYR A 243 4.63 -14.97 3.47
CA TYR A 243 4.72 -13.56 3.17
C TYR A 243 5.66 -12.81 4.13
N LEU A 244 5.47 -13.03 5.43
CA LEU A 244 6.33 -12.48 6.47
C LEU A 244 7.77 -12.96 6.31
N ARG A 245 7.97 -14.24 5.96
CA ARG A 245 9.29 -14.81 5.67
C ARG A 245 9.99 -14.08 4.52
N GLY A 246 9.28 -13.84 3.42
CA GLY A 246 9.79 -13.05 2.30
C GLY A 246 10.21 -11.65 2.73
N GLU A 247 9.39 -10.97 3.53
CA GLU A 247 9.66 -9.61 4.01
C GLU A 247 10.88 -9.54 4.93
N LEU A 248 10.94 -10.34 5.99
CA LEU A 248 12.05 -10.34 6.96
C LEU A 248 13.39 -10.74 6.32
N SER A 249 13.33 -11.53 5.25
CA SER A 249 14.52 -11.94 4.50
C SER A 249 15.20 -10.79 3.75
N THR A 250 14.53 -9.65 3.57
CA THR A 250 15.05 -8.47 2.86
C THR A 250 15.70 -7.43 3.76
N TYR A 251 15.40 -7.48 5.05
CA TYR A 251 15.90 -6.50 6.03
C TYR A 251 17.42 -6.61 6.18
N SER A 252 18.12 -5.53 6.54
CA SER A 252 19.49 -5.67 7.02
C SER A 252 19.53 -6.44 8.36
N GLN A 253 20.71 -6.84 8.81
CA GLN A 253 20.83 -7.46 10.14
C GLN A 253 20.37 -6.50 11.25
N ARG A 254 20.72 -5.21 11.14
CA ARG A 254 20.32 -4.18 12.09
C ARG A 254 18.79 -4.05 12.17
N THR A 255 18.12 -3.98 11.02
CA THR A 255 16.65 -3.86 10.99
C THR A 255 16.00 -5.12 11.57
N LEU A 256 16.52 -6.32 11.26
CA LEU A 256 16.01 -7.56 11.84
C LEU A 256 16.18 -7.60 13.37
N ASP A 257 17.31 -7.13 13.90
CA ASP A 257 17.56 -7.07 15.36
C ASP A 257 16.60 -6.11 16.08
N LEU A 258 16.34 -4.94 15.48
CA LEU A 258 15.38 -3.96 16.00
C LEU A 258 13.95 -4.48 15.91
N TYR A 259 13.61 -5.20 14.84
CA TYR A 259 12.32 -5.82 14.66
C TYR A 259 12.09 -6.97 15.66
N ASP A 260 13.12 -7.80 15.90
CA ASP A 260 13.09 -8.84 16.93
C ASP A 260 12.90 -8.24 18.33
N LEU A 261 13.61 -7.15 18.64
CA LEU A 261 13.43 -6.43 19.90
C LEU A 261 11.98 -5.92 20.05
N MET A 262 11.44 -5.26 19.02
CA MET A 262 10.05 -4.82 19.00
C MET A 262 9.07 -5.97 19.29
N VAL A 263 9.22 -7.10 18.59
CA VAL A 263 8.35 -8.28 18.78
C VAL A 263 8.45 -8.81 20.21
N ARG A 264 9.66 -8.85 20.79
CA ARG A 264 9.86 -9.26 22.19
C ARG A 264 9.22 -8.29 23.18
N ASP A 265 9.31 -6.99 22.95
CA ASP A 265 8.73 -5.98 23.82
C ASP A 265 7.19 -6.06 23.83
N TYR A 266 6.57 -6.20 22.65
CA TYR A 266 5.13 -6.43 22.54
C TYR A 266 4.70 -7.74 23.23
N ALA A 267 5.46 -8.82 23.04
CA ALA A 267 5.17 -10.10 23.70
C ALA A 267 5.27 -10.00 25.24
N GLN A 268 6.26 -9.26 25.76
CA GLN A 268 6.40 -9.02 27.20
C GLN A 268 5.28 -8.15 27.77
N ALA A 269 4.76 -7.21 26.98
CA ALA A 269 3.61 -6.39 27.35
C ALA A 269 2.26 -7.14 27.25
N GLY A 270 2.24 -8.37 26.73
CA GLY A 270 1.01 -9.12 26.48
C GLY A 270 0.19 -8.56 25.31
N GLU A 271 0.85 -7.82 24.41
CA GLU A 271 0.24 -7.19 23.25
C GLU A 271 0.48 -8.01 21.97
N ASN A 272 -0.33 -7.74 20.94
CA ASN A 272 -0.37 -8.51 19.70
C ASN A 272 -0.25 -7.55 18.51
N ILE A 273 0.89 -7.59 17.80
CA ILE A 273 1.16 -6.68 16.66
C ILE A 273 0.14 -6.87 15.53
N THR A 274 -0.32 -8.11 15.28
CA THR A 274 -1.37 -8.37 14.28
C THR A 274 -2.64 -7.62 14.63
N ALA A 275 -3.12 -7.73 15.87
CA ALA A 275 -4.32 -7.03 16.33
C ALA A 275 -4.16 -5.51 16.24
N LEU A 276 -3.00 -4.96 16.61
CA LEU A 276 -2.71 -3.52 16.51
C LEU A 276 -2.67 -3.03 15.06
N THR A 277 -2.07 -3.82 14.16
CA THR A 277 -2.01 -3.49 12.73
C THR A 277 -3.41 -3.49 12.12
N VAL A 278 -4.20 -4.54 12.37
CA VAL A 278 -5.58 -4.62 11.90
C VAL A 278 -6.42 -3.48 12.49
N ARG A 279 -6.26 -3.16 13.78
CA ARG A 279 -6.92 -2.02 14.41
C ARG A 279 -6.59 -0.71 13.70
N ASN A 280 -5.32 -0.45 13.40
CA ASN A 280 -4.92 0.75 12.67
C ASN A 280 -5.55 0.79 11.27
N THR A 281 -5.60 -0.36 10.57
CA THR A 281 -6.23 -0.47 9.25
C THR A 281 -7.72 -0.12 9.30
N VAL A 282 -8.48 -0.66 10.25
CA VAL A 282 -9.94 -0.37 10.34
C VAL A 282 -10.20 1.09 10.74
N LEU A 283 -9.39 1.64 11.64
CA LEU A 283 -9.49 3.05 12.06
C LEU A 283 -9.22 4.01 10.89
N LEU A 284 -8.17 3.74 10.10
CA LEU A 284 -7.87 4.51 8.89
C LEU A 284 -8.96 4.33 7.82
N GLY A 285 -9.63 3.18 7.81
CA GLY A 285 -10.78 2.88 6.95
C GLY A 285 -12.10 3.52 7.39
N GLY A 286 -12.13 4.22 8.54
CA GLY A 286 -13.29 4.96 9.03
C GLY A 286 -14.14 4.25 10.08
N PHE A 287 -13.79 3.03 10.49
CA PHE A 287 -14.41 2.38 11.64
C PHE A 287 -13.89 2.99 12.95
N ALA A 288 -14.68 2.97 14.01
CA ALA A 288 -14.30 3.40 15.35
C ALA A 288 -13.57 2.30 16.14
N SER A 289 -13.74 1.02 15.78
CA SER A 289 -13.12 -0.10 16.50
C SER A 289 -13.03 -1.39 15.67
N LEU A 290 -12.26 -2.37 16.18
CA LEU A 290 -12.26 -3.74 15.66
C LEU A 290 -13.64 -4.39 15.80
N ASP A 291 -14.32 -4.17 16.93
CA ASP A 291 -15.62 -4.77 17.21
C ASP A 291 -16.68 -4.29 16.21
N GLU A 292 -16.72 -2.99 15.93
CA GLU A 292 -17.61 -2.43 14.90
C GLU A 292 -17.28 -2.98 13.50
N SER A 293 -16.00 -3.07 13.15
CA SER A 293 -15.59 -3.61 11.85
C SER A 293 -15.92 -5.10 11.71
N GLU A 294 -15.76 -5.89 12.77
CA GLU A 294 -16.16 -7.31 12.85
C GLU A 294 -17.68 -7.49 12.71
N GLU A 295 -18.47 -6.62 13.35
CA GLU A 295 -19.93 -6.62 13.22
C GLU A 295 -20.37 -6.29 11.79
N ALA A 296 -19.69 -5.36 11.12
CA ALA A 296 -19.99 -4.95 9.74
C ALA A 296 -19.68 -6.02 8.68
N GLN A 297 -18.88 -7.04 8.99
CA GLN A 297 -18.65 -8.19 8.11
C GLN A 297 -19.81 -9.20 8.06
N ALA A 298 -20.94 -8.91 8.71
CA ALA A 298 -22.10 -9.80 8.86
C ALA A 298 -22.93 -9.99 7.58
#